data_AF-U5S519-F1
#
_entry.id   AF-U5S519-F1
#
_cell.length_a   1.000
_cell.length_b   1.000
_cell.length_c   1.000
_cell.angle_alpha   90.00
_cell.angle_beta   90.00
_cell.angle_gamma   90.00
#
_symmetry.space_group_name_H-M   'P 1'
#
loop_
_entity.id
_entity.type
_entity.pdbx_description
1 polymer ?
#
loop_
_entity_poly.entity_id
_entity_poly.type
_entity_poly.pdbx_seq_one_letter_code
_entity_poly.pdbx_strand_id
1 'polypeptide(L)'
;KWQGTPEENLMTLRSVARLFGAEDVGCIELDDDIKKMVFDSEMDGKKYVFEDVDAAYETATKRVIPNNCKYVFTWSMRQPPNMTRHQAGRKENAPTYIAYMRGHFLSCYIKDFVRGLGYTMVGAGGTGIGCIGPTGGFAALSGLGELGRASYVIHPKYGLTNRAMWMHITNFPIVPTKPIDFGGREFCKTCKICA
;
A
#
# COMPACT_ATOMS: atom_id res chain seq x y z
N LYS A 1 8.52 -22.73 -7.70
CA LYS A 1 8.13 -21.76 -6.65
C LYS A 1 9.39 -21.30 -5.95
N TRP A 2 9.63 -19.99 -5.88
CA TRP A 2 10.82 -19.39 -5.25
C TRP A 2 10.98 -19.83 -3.78
N GLN A 3 12.21 -19.90 -3.26
CA GLN A 3 12.54 -20.46 -1.94
C GLN A 3 13.48 -19.56 -1.12
N GLY A 4 13.33 -18.24 -1.19
CA GLY A 4 14.08 -17.31 -0.34
C GLY A 4 13.50 -17.17 1.06
N THR A 5 14.31 -16.70 2.02
CA THR A 5 13.83 -16.39 3.38
C THR A 5 12.85 -15.22 3.37
N PRO A 6 11.99 -15.05 4.40
CA PRO A 6 11.09 -13.89 4.48
C PRO A 6 11.81 -12.53 4.39
N GLU A 7 13.03 -12.43 4.90
CA GLU A 7 13.88 -11.24 4.83
C GLU A 7 14.38 -10.99 3.40
N GLU A 8 14.88 -12.02 2.73
CA GLU A 8 15.31 -11.94 1.32
C GLU A 8 14.13 -11.60 0.41
N ASN A 9 12.95 -12.13 0.70
CA ASN A 9 11.72 -11.86 -0.05
C ASN A 9 11.28 -10.40 0.08
N LEU A 10 11.37 -9.80 1.28
CA LEU A 10 11.15 -8.36 1.45
C LEU A 10 12.14 -7.54 0.62
N MET A 11 13.42 -7.93 0.62
CA MET A 11 14.46 -7.24 -0.17
C MET A 11 14.25 -7.41 -1.69
N THR A 12 13.74 -8.55 -2.10
CA THR A 12 13.38 -8.84 -3.50
C THR A 12 12.23 -7.92 -3.94
N LEU A 13 11.14 -7.85 -3.17
CA LEU A 13 10.03 -6.94 -3.47
C LEU A 13 10.45 -5.47 -3.37
N ARG A 14 11.32 -5.12 -2.43
CA ARG A 14 11.90 -3.77 -2.34
C ARG A 14 12.63 -3.42 -3.63
N SER A 15 13.45 -4.32 -4.16
CA SER A 15 14.19 -4.08 -5.41
C SER A 15 13.25 -3.82 -6.59
N VAL A 16 12.19 -4.63 -6.73
CA VAL A 16 11.15 -4.40 -7.75
C VAL A 16 10.43 -3.08 -7.52
N ALA A 17 10.02 -2.78 -6.28
CA ALA A 17 9.35 -1.53 -5.96
C ALA A 17 10.21 -0.30 -6.29
N ARG A 18 11.52 -0.36 -5.99
CA ARG A 18 12.49 0.69 -6.32
C ARG A 18 12.63 0.91 -7.82
N LEU A 19 12.59 -0.14 -8.63
CA LEU A 19 12.65 -0.03 -10.09
C LEU A 19 11.54 0.87 -10.65
N PHE A 20 10.34 0.81 -10.06
CA PHE A 20 9.20 1.66 -10.44
C PHE A 20 9.10 2.96 -9.60
N GLY A 21 10.14 3.25 -8.82
CA GLY A 21 10.29 4.49 -8.07
C GLY A 21 9.52 4.54 -6.75
N ALA A 22 9.20 3.41 -6.12
CA ALA A 22 8.73 3.44 -4.74
C ALA A 22 9.82 4.01 -3.82
N GLU A 23 9.41 4.76 -2.81
CA GLU A 23 10.33 5.42 -1.89
C GLU A 23 10.66 4.64 -0.62
N ASP A 24 9.75 3.77 -0.20
CA ASP A 24 9.97 2.84 0.88
C ASP A 24 8.93 1.72 0.79
N VAL A 25 9.19 0.62 1.48
CA VAL A 25 8.32 -0.57 1.51
C VAL A 25 8.24 -1.13 2.92
N GLY A 26 7.08 -1.71 3.24
CA GLY A 26 6.81 -2.36 4.52
C GLY A 26 5.89 -3.56 4.32
N CYS A 27 5.74 -4.37 5.35
CA CYS A 27 4.84 -5.52 5.35
C CYS A 27 4.18 -5.69 6.71
N ILE A 28 2.92 -6.10 6.72
CA ILE A 28 2.27 -6.61 7.94
C ILE A 28 1.67 -7.99 7.68
N GLU A 29 1.43 -8.73 8.75
CA GLU A 29 0.63 -9.95 8.69
C GLU A 29 -0.86 -9.60 8.55
N LEU A 30 -1.60 -10.40 7.78
CA LEU A 30 -3.04 -10.27 7.58
C LEU A 30 -3.78 -11.17 8.58
N ASP A 31 -3.80 -10.74 9.83
CA ASP A 31 -4.59 -11.37 10.89
C ASP A 31 -6.08 -10.99 10.82
N ASP A 32 -6.90 -11.52 11.74
CA ASP A 32 -8.33 -11.29 11.74
C ASP A 32 -8.73 -9.83 12.05
N ASP A 33 -7.88 -9.04 12.71
CA ASP A 33 -8.12 -7.62 12.92
C ASP A 33 -7.76 -6.80 11.68
N ILE A 34 -6.63 -7.12 11.03
CA ILE A 34 -6.22 -6.48 9.78
C ILE A 34 -7.20 -6.82 8.64
N LYS A 35 -7.78 -8.02 8.61
CA LYS A 35 -8.84 -8.37 7.64
C LYS A 35 -10.06 -7.46 7.74
N LYS A 36 -10.43 -6.98 8.93
CA LYS A 36 -11.55 -6.04 9.12
C LYS A 36 -11.30 -4.66 8.50
N MET A 37 -10.04 -4.34 8.20
CA MET A 37 -9.67 -3.10 7.50
C MET A 37 -9.87 -3.21 5.98
N VAL A 38 -10.05 -4.41 5.43
CA VAL A 38 -10.41 -4.55 4.01
C VAL A 38 -11.81 -3.99 3.80
N PHE A 39 -12.00 -3.23 2.73
CA PHE A 39 -13.30 -2.68 2.37
C PHE A 39 -14.31 -3.80 2.11
N ASP A 40 -15.60 -3.56 2.40
CA ASP A 40 -16.65 -4.55 2.13
C ASP A 40 -16.81 -4.81 0.62
N SER A 41 -16.71 -3.74 -0.19
CA SER A 41 -16.81 -3.80 -1.64
C SER A 41 -15.93 -2.76 -2.31
N GLU A 42 -15.60 -3.01 -3.57
CA GLU A 42 -14.94 -2.06 -4.45
C GLU A 42 -15.96 -1.09 -5.07
N MET A 43 -15.48 -0.03 -5.71
CA MET A 43 -16.30 0.99 -6.39
C MET A 43 -17.28 0.44 -7.44
N ASP A 44 -17.01 -0.73 -8.01
CA ASP A 44 -17.91 -1.40 -8.95
C ASP A 44 -18.98 -2.29 -8.27
N GLY A 45 -19.07 -2.24 -6.94
CA GLY A 45 -20.07 -2.94 -6.13
C GLY A 45 -19.73 -4.41 -5.84
N LYS A 46 -18.62 -4.95 -6.35
CA LYS A 46 -18.22 -6.33 -6.05
C LYS A 46 -17.64 -6.44 -4.65
N LYS A 47 -18.12 -7.41 -3.88
CA LYS A 47 -17.67 -7.63 -2.50
C LYS A 47 -16.30 -8.27 -2.42
N TYR A 48 -15.48 -7.86 -1.45
CA TYR A 48 -14.29 -8.62 -1.09
C TYR A 48 -14.66 -9.73 -0.10
N VAL A 49 -14.26 -10.97 -0.40
CA VAL A 49 -14.58 -12.14 0.43
C VAL A 49 -13.32 -12.96 0.65
N PHE A 50 -13.13 -13.42 1.88
CA PHE A 50 -12.05 -14.35 2.21
C PHE A 50 -12.57 -15.78 2.21
N GLU A 51 -11.92 -16.69 1.47
CA GLU A 51 -12.32 -18.09 1.35
C GLU A 51 -11.10 -19.04 1.39
N ASP A 52 -11.34 -20.29 1.80
CA ASP A 52 -10.35 -21.37 1.75
C ASP A 52 -10.28 -21.96 0.33
N VAL A 53 -9.61 -21.23 -0.56
CA VAL A 53 -9.38 -21.60 -1.96
C VAL A 53 -7.91 -21.47 -2.33
N ASP A 54 -7.46 -22.24 -3.33
CA ASP A 54 -6.04 -22.23 -3.74
C ASP A 54 -5.62 -20.96 -4.47
N ALA A 55 -6.54 -20.35 -5.22
CA ALA A 55 -6.28 -19.19 -6.06
C ALA A 55 -7.37 -18.14 -5.92
N ALA A 56 -6.98 -16.87 -6.03
CA ALA A 56 -7.91 -15.75 -6.10
C ALA A 56 -8.74 -15.81 -7.38
N TYR A 57 -10.02 -15.48 -7.29
CA TYR A 57 -10.92 -15.44 -8.44
C TYR A 57 -11.93 -14.30 -8.31
N GLU A 58 -12.54 -13.95 -9.43
CA GLU A 58 -13.57 -12.91 -9.52
C GLU A 58 -14.82 -13.47 -10.18
N THR A 59 -15.99 -13.09 -9.65
CA THR A 59 -17.29 -13.39 -10.24
C THR A 59 -17.98 -12.09 -10.67
N ALA A 60 -19.23 -12.19 -11.12
CA ALA A 60 -20.06 -11.02 -11.35
C ALA A 60 -20.31 -10.19 -10.07
N THR A 61 -20.24 -10.80 -8.88
CA THR A 61 -20.69 -10.19 -7.61
C THR A 61 -19.62 -10.10 -6.52
N LYS A 62 -18.53 -10.86 -6.61
CA LYS A 62 -17.48 -10.89 -5.58
C LYS A 62 -16.07 -11.06 -6.14
N ARG A 63 -15.09 -10.61 -5.36
CA ARG A 63 -13.66 -10.83 -5.51
C ARG A 63 -13.17 -11.63 -4.31
N VAL A 64 -12.66 -12.83 -4.57
CA VAL A 64 -12.24 -13.73 -3.51
C VAL A 64 -10.73 -13.64 -3.28
N ILE A 65 -10.36 -13.44 -2.02
CA ILE A 65 -8.99 -13.44 -1.53
C ILE A 65 -8.76 -14.75 -0.76
N PRO A 66 -7.82 -15.60 -1.19
CA PRO A 66 -7.48 -16.82 -0.48
C PRO A 66 -7.07 -16.56 0.97
N ASN A 67 -7.56 -17.38 1.91
CA ASN A 67 -7.15 -17.33 3.32
C ASN A 67 -5.66 -17.64 3.53
N ASN A 68 -5.00 -18.28 2.55
CA ASN A 68 -3.56 -18.49 2.59
C ASN A 68 -2.74 -17.21 2.30
N CYS A 69 -3.37 -16.11 1.87
CA CYS A 69 -2.71 -14.83 1.68
C CYS A 69 -2.54 -14.10 3.03
N LYS A 70 -1.43 -14.40 3.71
CA LYS A 70 -1.15 -13.95 5.08
C LYS A 70 -0.39 -12.63 5.20
N TYR A 71 -0.02 -12.01 4.08
CA TYR A 71 0.85 -10.83 4.11
C TYR A 71 0.24 -9.66 3.35
N VAL A 72 0.39 -8.46 3.90
CA VAL A 72 0.08 -7.21 3.23
C VAL A 72 1.37 -6.47 2.95
N PHE A 73 1.81 -6.51 1.68
CA PHE A 73 2.95 -5.74 1.21
C PHE A 73 2.51 -4.31 0.91
N THR A 74 3.24 -3.33 1.43
CA THR A 74 2.94 -1.90 1.31
C THR A 74 4.12 -1.12 0.72
N TRP A 75 3.85 -0.04 -0.01
CA TRP A 75 4.89 0.85 -0.52
C TRP A 75 4.41 2.29 -0.66
N SER A 76 5.36 3.23 -0.57
CA SER A 76 5.07 4.66 -0.73
C SER A 76 5.47 5.16 -2.12
N MET A 77 4.68 6.06 -2.70
CA MET A 77 5.04 6.80 -3.91
C MET A 77 5.17 8.29 -3.59
N ARG A 78 6.33 8.88 -3.85
CA ARG A 78 6.57 10.29 -3.53
C ARG A 78 6.25 11.22 -4.68
N GLN A 79 5.58 12.31 -4.36
CA GLN A 79 5.35 13.42 -5.27
C GLN A 79 6.65 14.22 -5.48
N PRO A 80 6.89 14.80 -6.66
CA PRO A 80 7.99 15.73 -6.87
C PRO A 80 7.89 16.90 -5.87
N PRO A 81 8.84 17.05 -4.92
CA PRO A 81 8.68 17.95 -3.78
C PRO A 81 8.63 19.42 -4.19
N ASN A 82 9.46 19.81 -5.16
CA ASN A 82 9.46 21.18 -5.67
C ASN A 82 8.10 21.53 -6.29
N MET A 83 7.53 20.66 -7.12
CA MET A 83 6.21 20.93 -7.71
C MET A 83 5.09 20.91 -6.67
N THR A 84 5.17 20.02 -5.67
CA THR A 84 4.19 19.92 -4.58
C THR A 84 4.16 21.19 -3.73
N ARG A 85 5.31 21.82 -3.48
CA ARG A 85 5.41 23.08 -2.73
C ARG A 85 4.80 24.28 -3.46
N HIS A 86 4.76 24.23 -4.78
CA HIS A 86 4.15 25.27 -5.62
C HIS A 86 2.73 24.86 -6.07
N GLN A 87 2.14 23.85 -5.44
CA GLN A 87 0.78 23.47 -5.71
C GLN A 87 -0.16 24.61 -5.28
N ALA A 88 -0.70 25.32 -6.26
CA ALA A 88 -1.67 26.39 -6.07
C ALA A 88 -3.05 25.97 -6.60
N GLY A 89 -4.11 26.39 -5.91
CA GLY A 89 -5.50 26.16 -6.31
C GLY A 89 -6.24 25.11 -5.47
N ARG A 90 -7.53 24.91 -5.78
CA ARG A 90 -8.43 24.00 -5.06
C ARG A 90 -8.35 22.53 -5.52
N LYS A 91 -7.65 22.25 -6.62
CA LYS A 91 -7.57 20.91 -7.22
C LYS A 91 -6.17 20.31 -7.02
N GLU A 92 -6.08 19.00 -7.18
CA GLU A 92 -4.80 18.31 -7.25
C GLU A 92 -4.11 18.61 -8.59
N ASN A 93 -2.78 18.73 -8.57
CA ASN A 93 -1.99 19.16 -9.73
C ASN A 93 -1.12 18.00 -10.26
N ALA A 94 -0.37 18.24 -11.34
CA ALA A 94 0.57 17.29 -11.95
C ALA A 94 1.41 16.43 -10.97
N PRO A 95 1.99 16.95 -9.86
CA PRO A 95 2.76 16.12 -8.91
C PRO A 95 1.96 14.99 -8.25
N THR A 96 0.65 15.14 -8.11
CA THR A 96 -0.22 14.09 -7.57
C THR A 96 -0.47 13.00 -8.60
N TYR A 97 -0.86 13.39 -9.82
CA TYR A 97 -1.18 12.45 -10.89
C TYR A 97 0.01 11.58 -11.30
N ILE A 98 1.23 12.14 -11.34
CA ILE A 98 2.43 11.36 -11.66
C ILE A 98 2.72 10.28 -10.60
N ALA A 99 2.44 10.55 -9.31
CA ALA A 99 2.60 9.57 -8.24
C ALA A 99 1.57 8.44 -8.36
N TYR A 100 0.32 8.77 -8.73
CA TYR A 100 -0.71 7.75 -9.02
C TYR A 100 -0.36 6.90 -10.23
N MET A 101 0.13 7.51 -11.30
CA MET A 101 0.56 6.79 -12.51
C MET A 101 1.68 5.78 -12.18
N ARG A 102 2.73 6.22 -11.47
CA ARG A 102 3.84 5.35 -11.05
C ARG A 102 3.38 4.24 -10.10
N GLY A 103 2.54 4.58 -9.13
CA GLY A 103 1.96 3.62 -8.19
C GLY A 103 1.11 2.56 -8.90
N HIS A 104 0.32 2.95 -9.89
CA HIS A 104 -0.47 2.04 -10.71
C HIS A 104 0.41 1.12 -11.55
N PHE A 105 1.47 1.64 -12.19
CA PHE A 105 2.43 0.79 -12.91
C PHE A 105 3.04 -0.26 -11.98
N LEU A 106 3.57 0.15 -10.83
CA LEU A 106 4.12 -0.81 -9.86
C LEU A 106 3.08 -1.84 -9.41
N SER A 107 1.85 -1.40 -9.12
CA SER A 107 0.74 -2.29 -8.75
C SER A 107 0.54 -3.41 -9.78
N CYS A 108 0.49 -3.09 -11.07
CA CYS A 108 0.35 -4.09 -12.12
C CYS A 108 1.55 -5.04 -12.18
N TYR A 109 2.78 -4.51 -12.26
CA TYR A 109 3.97 -5.32 -12.47
C TYR A 109 4.37 -6.16 -11.27
N ILE A 110 4.18 -5.68 -10.04
CA ILE A 110 4.56 -6.44 -8.84
C ILE A 110 3.67 -7.66 -8.65
N LYS A 111 2.38 -7.58 -9.03
CA LYS A 111 1.47 -8.73 -9.04
C LYS A 111 1.98 -9.82 -9.98
N ASP A 112 2.38 -9.45 -11.19
CA ASP A 112 2.88 -10.40 -12.18
C ASP A 112 4.25 -10.97 -11.80
N PHE A 113 5.12 -10.15 -11.22
CA PHE A 113 6.38 -10.60 -10.66
C PHE A 113 6.18 -11.68 -9.59
N VAL A 114 5.31 -11.43 -8.61
CA VAL A 114 5.03 -12.38 -7.53
C VAL A 114 4.34 -13.65 -8.03
N ARG A 115 3.46 -13.53 -9.04
CA ARG A 115 2.92 -14.70 -9.77
C ARG A 115 4.01 -15.51 -10.46
N GLY A 116 4.97 -14.85 -11.09
CA GLY A 116 6.14 -15.49 -11.69
C GLY A 116 7.00 -16.25 -10.67
N LEU A 117 7.06 -15.79 -9.42
CA LEU A 117 7.71 -16.51 -8.31
C LEU A 117 6.91 -17.74 -7.83
N GLY A 118 5.68 -17.93 -8.30
CA GLY A 118 4.78 -19.02 -7.92
C GLY A 118 3.91 -18.72 -6.71
N TYR A 119 3.59 -17.44 -6.48
CA TYR A 119 2.77 -16.97 -5.37
C TYR A 119 1.60 -16.10 -5.85
N THR A 120 0.54 -16.05 -5.07
CA THR A 120 -0.63 -15.21 -5.34
C THR A 120 -0.38 -13.83 -4.76
N MET A 121 -0.59 -12.79 -5.56
CA MET A 121 -0.70 -11.42 -5.09
C MET A 121 -1.95 -10.77 -5.69
N VAL A 122 -2.78 -10.22 -4.80
CA VAL A 122 -4.01 -9.51 -5.14
C VAL A 122 -3.95 -8.10 -4.63
N GLY A 123 -4.62 -7.22 -5.34
CA GLY A 123 -4.55 -5.79 -5.18
C GLY A 123 -5.69 -5.14 -5.92
N ALA A 124 -5.86 -3.84 -5.73
CA ALA A 124 -6.79 -3.11 -6.57
C ALA A 124 -6.50 -3.34 -8.06
N GLY A 125 -7.57 -3.53 -8.82
CA GLY A 125 -7.56 -3.90 -10.23
C GLY A 125 -7.96 -2.74 -11.12
N GLY A 126 -7.19 -2.49 -12.17
CA GLY A 126 -7.62 -2.13 -13.52
C GLY A 126 -8.40 -0.83 -13.80
N THR A 127 -9.27 -0.34 -12.93
CA THR A 127 -10.29 0.68 -13.32
C THR A 127 -10.35 1.91 -12.43
N GLY A 128 -9.53 2.02 -11.39
CA GLY A 128 -9.58 3.19 -10.53
C GLY A 128 -8.48 3.28 -9.48
N ILE A 129 -8.45 4.44 -8.84
CA ILE A 129 -7.64 4.80 -7.67
C ILE A 129 -8.22 4.07 -6.43
N GLY A 130 -8.36 2.75 -6.52
CA GLY A 130 -8.80 1.90 -5.42
C GLY A 130 -7.59 1.30 -4.72
N CYS A 131 -7.66 1.09 -3.41
CA CYS A 131 -6.85 0.12 -2.69
C CYS A 131 -7.85 -0.79 -1.97
N ILE A 132 -7.46 -2.02 -1.65
CA ILE A 132 -8.36 -3.00 -1.01
C ILE A 132 -8.78 -2.56 0.41
N GLY A 133 -8.14 -1.54 0.98
CA GLY A 133 -8.53 -0.93 2.25
C GLY A 133 -7.91 0.46 2.47
N PRO A 134 -8.07 1.06 3.67
CA PRO A 134 -7.59 2.40 3.97
C PRO A 134 -6.07 2.43 4.06
N THR A 135 -5.46 2.83 2.95
CA THR A 135 -4.00 2.92 2.74
C THR A 135 -3.21 3.51 3.91
N GLY A 136 -3.70 4.60 4.52
CA GLY A 136 -3.01 5.26 5.63
C GLY A 136 -2.88 4.39 6.87
N GLY A 137 -3.89 3.58 7.18
CA GLY A 137 -3.86 2.66 8.32
C GLY A 137 -2.85 1.53 8.11
N PHE A 138 -2.91 0.88 6.94
CA PHE A 138 -1.96 -0.17 6.56
C PHE A 138 -0.51 0.31 6.57
N ALA A 139 -0.27 1.53 6.09
CA ALA A 139 1.06 2.13 6.07
C ALA A 139 1.59 2.49 7.46
N ALA A 140 0.72 2.95 8.35
CA ALA A 140 1.10 3.21 9.74
C ALA A 140 1.48 1.90 10.44
N LEU A 141 0.68 0.85 10.25
CA LEU A 141 0.93 -0.46 10.82
C LEU A 141 2.18 -1.14 10.24
N SER A 142 2.47 -0.92 8.95
CA SER A 142 3.68 -1.44 8.30
C SER A 142 4.93 -0.59 8.54
N GLY A 143 4.85 0.49 9.33
CA GLY A 143 6.01 1.30 9.68
C GLY A 143 6.47 2.28 8.61
N LEU A 144 5.64 2.58 7.60
CA LEU A 144 5.95 3.58 6.57
C LEU A 144 5.76 5.03 7.05
N GLY A 145 5.18 5.24 8.23
CA GLY A 145 4.98 6.58 8.80
C GLY A 145 3.95 6.61 9.92
N GLU A 146 3.65 7.81 10.40
CA GLU A 146 2.58 8.06 11.38
C GLU A 146 1.43 8.85 10.73
N LEU A 147 0.20 8.63 11.19
CA LEU A 147 -0.93 9.48 10.78
C LEU A 147 -0.80 10.89 11.37
N GLY A 148 -0.78 11.89 10.49
CA GLY A 148 -0.66 13.30 10.85
C GLY A 148 -2.00 14.04 10.96
N ARG A 149 -1.94 15.29 11.41
CA ARG A 149 -3.11 16.20 11.49
C ARG A 149 -3.81 16.40 10.14
N ALA A 150 -3.05 16.39 9.04
CA ALA A 150 -3.61 16.53 7.69
C ALA A 150 -4.35 15.26 7.21
N SER A 151 -4.54 14.25 8.06
CA SER A 151 -5.15 12.95 7.73
C SER A 151 -4.35 12.12 6.71
N TYR A 152 -3.08 12.46 6.51
CA TYR A 152 -2.13 11.74 5.67
C TYR A 152 -1.03 11.12 6.53
N VAL A 153 -0.39 10.09 5.99
CA VAL A 153 0.79 9.47 6.61
C VAL A 153 2.00 10.37 6.41
N ILE A 154 2.63 10.77 7.52
CA ILE A 154 3.88 11.50 7.55
C ILE A 154 5.01 10.47 7.59
N HIS A 155 5.81 10.43 6.54
CA HIS A 155 7.00 9.59 6.49
C HIS A 155 8.18 10.30 7.17
N PRO A 156 9.00 9.64 8.01
CA PRO A 156 10.07 10.29 8.77
C PRO A 156 11.10 11.01 7.88
N LYS A 157 11.43 10.41 6.73
CA LYS A 157 12.36 11.00 5.75
C LYS A 157 11.72 11.97 4.74
N TYR A 158 10.46 11.77 4.39
CA TYR A 158 9.84 12.42 3.22
C TYR A 158 8.64 13.31 3.58
N GLY A 159 8.30 13.39 4.87
CA GLY A 159 7.17 14.15 5.38
C GLY A 159 5.86 13.74 4.71
N LEU A 160 5.02 14.73 4.43
CA LEU A 160 3.73 14.59 3.77
C LEU A 160 3.81 14.52 2.23
N THR A 161 5.01 14.41 1.65
CA THR A 161 5.15 14.38 0.18
C THR A 161 4.89 13.01 -0.44
N ASN A 162 4.66 11.97 0.37
CA ASN A 162 4.21 10.68 -0.11
C ASN A 162 2.72 10.72 -0.45
N ARG A 163 2.39 10.32 -1.67
CA ARG A 163 1.03 10.26 -2.18
C ARG A 163 0.57 8.82 -2.34
N ALA A 164 -0.51 8.53 -1.63
CA ALA A 164 -1.07 7.19 -1.47
C ALA A 164 -0.05 6.20 -0.89
N MET A 165 -0.52 5.36 0.02
CA MET A 165 0.28 4.27 0.55
C MET A 165 -0.28 2.97 -0.02
N TRP A 166 0.38 2.48 -1.04
CA TRP A 166 -0.14 1.40 -1.84
C TRP A 166 0.02 0.09 -1.10
N MET A 167 -0.88 -0.86 -1.36
CA MET A 167 -0.86 -2.13 -0.68
C MET A 167 -1.41 -3.27 -1.54
N HIS A 168 -0.83 -4.45 -1.37
CA HIS A 168 -1.29 -5.70 -1.96
C HIS A 168 -1.25 -6.82 -0.93
N ILE A 169 -2.22 -7.73 -1.03
CA ILE A 169 -2.36 -8.91 -0.19
C ILE A 169 -1.73 -10.10 -0.93
N THR A 170 -0.95 -10.92 -0.26
CA THR A 170 -0.20 -12.01 -0.89
C THR A 170 0.02 -13.19 0.04
N ASN A 171 0.22 -14.37 -0.55
CA ASN A 171 0.73 -15.56 0.15
C ASN A 171 2.25 -15.72 -0.02
N PHE A 172 2.93 -14.72 -0.59
CA PHE A 172 4.39 -14.67 -0.65
C PHE A 172 4.96 -14.39 0.76
N PRO A 173 5.80 -15.29 1.32
CA PRO A 173 6.35 -15.11 2.66
C PRO A 173 7.26 -13.89 2.74
N ILE A 174 6.87 -12.89 3.52
CA ILE A 174 7.61 -11.63 3.68
C ILE A 174 7.75 -11.35 5.17
N VAL A 175 8.93 -10.93 5.62
CA VAL A 175 9.11 -10.54 7.02
C VAL A 175 8.27 -9.30 7.34
N PRO A 176 7.40 -9.32 8.38
CA PRO A 176 6.67 -8.13 8.79
C PRO A 176 7.60 -7.04 9.31
N THR A 177 7.31 -5.80 8.94
CA THR A 177 7.92 -4.60 9.53
C THR A 177 7.07 -4.12 10.70
N LYS A 178 7.65 -3.28 11.56
CA LYS A 178 6.98 -2.80 12.78
C LYS A 178 6.49 -1.36 12.59
N PRO A 179 5.35 -0.99 13.22
CA PRO A 179 4.97 0.41 13.36
C PRO A 179 6.12 1.24 13.95
N ILE A 180 6.15 2.52 13.61
CA ILE A 180 7.16 3.46 14.10
C ILE A 180 6.52 4.56 14.95
N ASP A 181 7.32 5.13 15.85
CA ASP A 181 7.03 6.36 16.56
C ASP A 181 8.26 7.27 16.43
N PHE A 182 8.11 8.34 15.66
CA PHE A 182 9.08 9.41 15.51
C PHE A 182 8.57 10.73 16.14
N GLY A 183 7.51 10.67 16.95
CA GLY A 183 6.90 11.82 17.60
C GLY A 183 6.02 12.67 16.68
N GLY A 184 5.61 12.15 15.52
CA GLY A 184 4.79 12.88 14.55
C GLY A 184 3.45 13.33 15.12
N ARG A 185 2.82 12.46 15.92
CA ARG A 185 1.57 12.76 16.64
C ARG A 185 1.73 13.91 17.63
N GLU A 186 2.77 13.89 18.47
CA GLU A 186 3.02 14.93 19.47
C GLU A 186 3.31 16.28 18.83
N PHE A 187 4.13 16.29 17.78
CA PHE A 187 4.39 17.49 16.99
C PHE A 187 3.10 18.07 16.39
N CYS A 188 2.22 17.21 15.87
CA CYS A 188 0.95 17.64 15.30
C CYS A 188 0.04 18.33 16.32
N LYS A 189 0.10 18.01 17.62
CA LYS A 189 -0.78 18.61 18.66
C LYS A 189 -0.59 20.13 18.77
N THR A 190 0.63 20.62 18.63
CA THR A 190 0.98 22.04 18.79
C THR A 190 1.12 22.79 17.46
N CYS A 191 1.66 22.16 16.42
CA CYS A 191 2.00 22.82 15.16
C CYS A 191 0.82 23.51 14.45
N LYS A 192 -0.28 22.77 14.20
CA LYS A 192 -1.54 23.26 13.60
C LYS A 192 -1.44 24.03 12.25
N ILE A 193 -0.29 24.09 11.59
CA ILE A 193 -0.11 24.83 10.33
C ILE A 193 -1.07 24.37 9.20
N CYS A 194 -1.44 23.10 9.19
CA CYS A 194 -2.34 22.52 8.17
C CYS A 194 -3.83 22.51 8.57
N ALA A 195 -4.21 23.11 9.71
CA ALA A 195 -5.60 23.17 10.18
C ALA A 195 -6.39 24.30 9.50
#